data_AF-A0A0D0QWY3-F1
#
_entry.id   AF-A0A0D0QWY3-F1
#
_cell.length_a   1.000
_cell.length_b   1.000
_cell.length_c   1.000
_cell.angle_alpha   90.00
_cell.angle_beta   90.00
_cell.angle_gamma   90.00
#
_symmetry.space_group_name_H-M   'P 1'
#
loop_
_entity.id
_entity.type
_entity.pdbx_description
1 polymer ?
#
loop_
_entity_poly.entity_id
_entity_poly.type
_entity_poly.pdbx_seq_one_letter_code
_entity_poly.pdbx_strand_id
1 'polypeptide(L)'
;MNKRVLSGLKVGLTVLLCVILVVLILNYIGVDIDHNRIWNNLGDLGLINIFVNKELNGLIILGLILIILSFAFGYNYPSNKN
;
A
#
# COMPACT_ATOMS: atom_id res chain seq x y z
N MET A 1 -5.58 -24.23 6.99
CA MET A 1 -4.99 -23.27 6.02
C MET A 1 -3.50 -23.57 5.87
N ASN A 2 -2.96 -23.50 4.65
CA ASN A 2 -1.53 -23.73 4.40
C ASN A 2 -0.69 -22.67 5.13
N LYS A 3 0.32 -23.08 5.90
CA LYS A 3 1.15 -22.18 6.74
C LYS A 3 1.78 -21.04 5.91
N ARG A 4 2.06 -21.30 4.62
CA ARG A 4 2.58 -20.31 3.67
C ARG A 4 1.58 -19.20 3.37
N VAL A 5 0.30 -19.55 3.16
CA VAL A 5 -0.77 -18.58 2.91
C VAL A 5 -1.01 -17.70 4.14
N LEU A 6 -0.95 -18.28 5.35
CA LEU A 6 -1.09 -17.53 6.59
C LEU A 6 0.07 -16.55 6.82
N SER A 7 1.31 -16.95 6.46
CA SER A 7 2.49 -16.08 6.53
C SER A 7 2.38 -14.90 5.57
N GLY A 8 2.07 -15.16 4.29
CA GLY A 8 1.88 -14.11 3.28
C GLY A 8 0.77 -13.15 3.66
N LEU A 9 -0.37 -13.67 4.15
CA LEU A 9 -1.50 -12.86 4.61
C LEU A 9 -1.10 -11.94 5.76
N LYS A 10 -0.36 -12.45 6.75
CA LYS A 10 0.10 -11.66 7.90
C LYS A 10 0.99 -10.49 7.46
N VAL A 11 1.94 -10.75 6.56
CA VAL A 11 2.82 -9.71 6.01
C VAL A 11 2.00 -8.68 5.21
N GLY A 12 1.14 -9.13 4.29
CA GLY A 12 0.28 -8.26 3.49
C GLY A 12 -0.64 -7.38 4.33
N LEU A 13 -1.27 -7.94 5.38
CA LEU A 13 -2.13 -7.19 6.30
C LEU A 13 -1.35 -6.10 7.07
N THR A 14 -0.12 -6.41 7.47
CA THR A 14 0.74 -5.46 8.19
C THR A 14 1.09 -4.28 7.28
N VAL A 15 1.45 -4.56 6.02
CA VAL A 15 1.75 -3.52 5.02
C VAL A 15 0.52 -2.67 4.71
N LEU A 16 -0.66 -3.30 4.58
CA LEU A 16 -1.93 -2.58 4.36
C LEU A 16 -2.21 -1.59 5.50
N LEU A 17 -2.09 -2.03 6.75
CA LEU A 17 -2.27 -1.16 7.91
C LEU A 17 -1.31 0.02 7.90
N CYS A 18 -0.02 -0.22 7.60
CA CYS A 18 0.97 0.84 7.49
C CYS A 18 0.63 1.86 6.39
N VAL A 19 0.24 1.40 5.20
CA VAL A 19 -0.13 2.27 4.08
C VAL A 19 -1.32 3.16 4.45
N ILE A 20 -2.39 2.56 5.00
CA ILE A 20 -3.59 3.31 5.38
C ILE A 20 -3.25 4.37 6.45
N LEU A 21 -2.45 4.00 7.46
CA LEU A 21 -1.99 4.93 8.49
C LEU A 21 -1.22 6.11 7.90
N VAL A 22 -0.27 5.84 7.00
CA VAL A 22 0.52 6.89 6.35
C VAL A 22 -0.39 7.83 5.56
N VAL A 23 -1.30 7.29 4.73
CA VAL A 23 -2.22 8.12 3.92
C VAL A 23 -3.13 8.97 4.81
N LEU A 24 -3.65 8.40 5.91
CA LEU A 24 -4.49 9.15 6.86
C LEU A 24 -3.72 10.27 7.54
N ILE A 25 -2.47 10.03 7.95
CA ILE A 25 -1.61 11.05 8.56
C ILE A 25 -1.31 12.16 7.56
N LEU A 26 -0.94 11.81 6.32
CA LEU A 26 -0.68 12.79 5.25
C LEU A 26 -1.92 13.64 4.95
N ASN A 27 -3.09 13.01 4.88
CA ASN A 27 -4.36 13.70 4.69
C ASN A 27 -4.70 14.61 5.88
N TYR A 28 -4.45 14.18 7.12
CA TYR A 28 -4.73 14.98 8.32
C TYR A 28 -3.83 16.21 8.45
N ILE A 29 -2.53 16.05 8.14
CA ILE A 29 -1.56 17.15 8.19
C ILE A 29 -1.77 18.12 7.02
N GLY A 30 -2.52 17.74 5.99
CA GLY A 30 -2.70 18.53 4.78
C GLY A 30 -1.39 18.71 4.04
N VAL A 31 -0.55 17.67 4.02
CA VAL A 31 0.75 17.72 3.33
C VAL A 31 0.48 18.00 1.86
N ASP A 32 1.05 19.09 1.37
CA ASP A 32 0.88 19.52 -0.01
C ASP A 32 1.84 18.73 -0.91
N ILE A 33 1.37 17.60 -1.43
CA ILE A 33 2.16 16.65 -2.22
C ILE A 33 1.88 16.71 -3.71
N ASP A 34 1.11 17.72 -4.15
CA ASP A 34 0.71 18.01 -5.53
C ASP A 34 1.88 18.02 -6.53
N HIS A 35 3.11 18.21 -6.06
CA HIS A 35 4.29 18.25 -6.91
C HIS A 35 4.90 16.87 -7.21
N ASN A 36 4.42 15.79 -6.60
CA ASN A 36 4.97 14.46 -6.83
C ASN A 36 4.36 13.79 -8.07
N ARG A 37 5.06 13.91 -9.21
CA ARG A 37 4.67 13.29 -10.50
C ARG A 37 4.34 11.80 -10.40
N ILE A 38 5.02 11.03 -9.54
CA ILE A 38 4.77 9.58 -9.45
C ILE A 38 3.37 9.33 -8.87
N TRP A 39 3.04 10.01 -7.78
CA TRP A 39 1.76 9.84 -7.10
C TRP A 39 0.62 10.45 -7.87
N ASN A 40 0.83 11.61 -8.49
CA ASN A 40 -0.17 12.21 -9.37
C ASN A 40 -0.48 11.28 -10.57
N ASN A 41 0.54 10.76 -11.24
CA ASN A 41 0.36 9.80 -12.34
C ASN A 41 -0.36 8.52 -11.90
N LEU A 42 -0.05 8.00 -10.71
CA LEU A 42 -0.72 6.82 -10.15
C LEU A 42 -2.19 7.13 -9.81
N GLY A 43 -2.47 8.31 -9.26
CA GLY A 43 -3.83 8.79 -8.97
C GLY A 43 -4.66 8.99 -10.22
N ASP A 44 -4.04 9.49 -11.30
CA ASP A 44 -4.68 9.70 -12.60
C ASP A 44 -5.08 8.39 -13.31
N LEU A 45 -4.58 7.23 -12.85
CA LEU A 45 -5.09 5.93 -13.30
C LEU A 45 -6.56 5.74 -12.92
N GLY A 46 -7.09 6.51 -11.96
CA GLY A 46 -8.49 6.50 -11.57
C GLY A 46 -8.95 5.17 -10.95
N LEU A 47 -8.00 4.32 -10.54
CA LEU A 47 -8.29 2.99 -9.97
C LEU A 47 -8.96 3.10 -8.60
N ILE A 48 -8.62 4.15 -7.83
CA ILE A 48 -9.11 4.42 -6.48
C ILE A 48 -9.30 5.91 -6.34
N ASN A 49 -10.51 6.34 -5.96
CA ASN A 49 -10.87 7.74 -5.74
C ASN A 49 -11.52 7.90 -4.37
N ILE A 50 -10.73 7.69 -3.31
CA ILE A 50 -11.20 7.82 -1.91
C ILE A 50 -11.01 9.25 -1.43
N PHE A 51 -9.95 9.92 -1.88
CA PHE A 51 -9.62 11.30 -1.56
C PHE A 51 -9.87 12.22 -2.76
N VAL A 52 -10.11 13.50 -2.48
CA VAL A 52 -10.22 14.54 -3.52
C VAL A 52 -8.86 14.82 -4.16
N ASN A 53 -7.78 14.75 -3.37
CA ASN A 53 -6.41 14.89 -3.85
C ASN A 53 -5.95 13.61 -4.57
N LYS A 54 -5.45 13.78 -5.80
CA LYS A 54 -5.08 12.66 -6.69
C LYS A 54 -3.82 11.95 -6.22
N GLU A 55 -2.91 12.67 -5.60
CA GLU A 55 -1.63 12.19 -5.11
C GLU A 55 -1.83 11.24 -3.92
N LEU A 56 -2.76 11.56 -3.02
CA LEU A 56 -3.18 10.66 -1.93
C LEU A 56 -3.80 9.37 -2.48
N ASN A 57 -4.63 9.47 -3.52
CA ASN A 57 -5.15 8.29 -4.22
C ASN A 57 -4.01 7.47 -4.86
N GLY A 58 -3.06 8.14 -5.50
CA GLY A 58 -1.87 7.50 -6.04
C GLY A 58 -1.00 6.80 -5.00
N LEU A 59 -0.94 7.34 -3.79
CA LEU A 59 -0.23 6.74 -2.65
C LEU A 59 -0.93 5.46 -2.17
N ILE A 60 -2.27 5.42 -2.17
CA ILE A 60 -3.02 4.18 -1.90
C ILE A 60 -2.76 3.15 -2.99
N ILE A 61 -2.76 3.56 -4.25
CA ILE A 61 -2.50 2.66 -5.39
C ILE A 61 -1.08 2.08 -5.29
N LEU A 62 -0.08 2.91 -4.97
CA LEU A 62 1.28 2.46 -4.66
C LEU A 62 1.28 1.45 -3.51
N GLY A 63 0.53 1.73 -2.44
CA GLY A 63 0.38 0.85 -1.31
C GLY A 63 -0.23 -0.51 -1.67
N LEU A 64 -1.22 -0.55 -2.55
CA LEU A 64 -1.77 -1.80 -3.08
C LEU A 64 -0.76 -2.62 -3.86
N ILE A 65 0.04 -1.97 -4.71
CA ILE A 65 1.13 -2.63 -5.43
C ILE A 65 2.13 -3.24 -4.44
N LEU A 66 2.48 -2.50 -3.39
CA LEU A 66 3.37 -2.98 -2.33
C LEU A 66 2.77 -4.14 -1.52
N ILE A 67 1.46 -4.15 -1.28
CA ILE A 67 0.78 -5.27 -0.60
C ILE A 67 0.85 -6.53 -1.45
N ILE A 68 0.57 -6.42 -2.76
CA ILE A 68 0.64 -7.54 -3.69
C ILE A 68 2.06 -8.10 -3.75
N LEU A 69 3.07 -7.22 -3.87
CA LEU A 69 4.48 -7.60 -3.82
C LEU A 69 4.84 -8.27 -2.50
N SER A 70 4.45 -7.69 -1.37
CA SER A 70 4.77 -8.21 -0.03
C SER A 70 4.13 -9.56 0.23
N PHE A 71 2.91 -9.76 -0.26
CA PHE A 71 2.23 -11.06 -0.21
C PHE A 71 2.96 -12.10 -1.07
N ALA A 72 3.34 -11.74 -2.31
CA ALA A 72 4.10 -12.61 -3.19
C ALA A 72 5.47 -12.99 -2.61
N PHE A 73 6.18 -12.03 -2.02
CA PHE A 73 7.44 -12.29 -1.32
C PHE A 73 7.25 -13.17 -0.08
N GLY A 74 6.27 -12.87 0.78
CA GLY A 74 5.98 -13.66 1.98
C GLY A 74 5.47 -15.08 1.67
N TYR A 75 4.90 -15.30 0.49
CA TYR A 75 4.50 -16.61 0.01
C TYR A 75 5.69 -17.43 -0.54
N ASN A 76 6.55 -16.81 -1.35
CA ASN A 76 7.69 -17.49 -2.00
C ASN A 76 8.90 -17.67 -1.08
N TYR A 77 9.11 -16.74 -0.14
CA TYR A 77 10.16 -16.77 0.86
C TYR A 77 9.54 -16.84 2.26
N PRO A 78 8.85 -17.95 2.61
CA PRO A 78 8.36 -18.11 3.97
C PRO A 78 9.56 -18.10 4.91
N SER A 79 9.56 -17.18 5.88
CA SER A 79 10.58 -17.10 6.93
C SER A 79 10.81 -18.51 7.48
N ASN A 80 12.00 -19.05 7.19
CA ASN A 80 12.43 -20.31 7.77
C ASN A 80 12.70 -20.02 9.24
N LYS A 81 11.66 -20.16 10.07
CA LYS A 81 11.81 -20.20 11.52
C LYS A 81 12.53 -21.49 11.86
N ASN A 82 13.86 -21.41 11.94
CA ASN A 82 14.63 -22.26 12.85
C ASN A 82 14.21 -21.95 14.30
#